data_AF-A0A135VBB4-F1
#
_entry.id   AF-A0A135VBB4-F1
#
_cell.length_a   1.000
_cell.length_b   1.000
_cell.length_c   1.000
_cell.angle_alpha   90.00
_cell.angle_beta   90.00
_cell.angle_gamma   90.00
#
_symmetry.space_group_name_H-M   'P 1'
#
loop_
_entity.id
_entity.type
_entity.pdbx_description
1 polymer ?
#
loop_
_entity_poly.entity_id
_entity_poly.type
_entity_poly.pdbx_seq_one_letter_code
_entity_poly.pdbx_strand_id
1 'polypeptide(L)'
;MGIVDWVAIESEWAYWVDPESFSFKHVKKRAPVGTVIVLKSRETLDDEERTYVKSSLGIVGETGIVALKKKDASDTLAKQALDYMRWKKRWPPFTSMKRVLNSGDVEVYYEPTEYDSFVLPLTKEMVGEDPSDFLSRLKKHETPKEPLWKVETAKSGRSKCRTCKDVILERRLRIGEPYFYEEKLSYRWHHPRCVAKRIDASEIEKLDGYDFLKSEDRQRLKRLLAN
;
A
#
# COMPACT_ATOMS: atom_id res chain seq x y z
N MET A 1 -24.30 -4.36 1.34
CA MET A 1 -23.07 -5.10 1.65
C MET A 1 -23.48 -6.52 1.94
N GLY A 2 -23.30 -7.43 0.98
CA GLY A 2 -23.53 -8.86 1.22
C GLY A 2 -22.52 -9.39 2.24
N ILE A 3 -22.90 -10.44 2.96
CA ILE A 3 -21.97 -11.17 3.83
C ILE A 3 -20.90 -11.76 2.90
N VAL A 4 -19.63 -11.40 3.14
CA VAL A 4 -18.51 -12.02 2.43
C VAL A 4 -18.17 -13.29 3.20
N ASP A 5 -18.48 -14.44 2.60
CA ASP A 5 -18.13 -15.73 3.16
C ASP A 5 -16.62 -15.97 3.07
N TRP A 6 -16.09 -16.72 4.04
CA TRP A 6 -14.67 -17.03 4.15
C TRP A 6 -14.46 -18.53 4.23
N VAL A 7 -13.48 -19.02 3.48
CA VAL A 7 -13.15 -20.45 3.40
C VAL A 7 -11.75 -20.71 3.92
N ALA A 8 -11.60 -21.81 4.66
CA ALA A 8 -10.30 -22.25 5.17
C ALA A 8 -9.35 -22.59 4.02
N ILE A 9 -8.08 -22.21 4.16
CA ILE A 9 -7.07 -22.42 3.14
C ILE A 9 -5.91 -23.21 3.75
N GLU A 10 -5.64 -24.38 3.19
CA GLU A 10 -4.50 -25.22 3.54
C GLU A 10 -3.40 -25.04 2.49
N SER A 11 -2.30 -24.40 2.90
CA SER A 11 -1.14 -24.11 2.04
C SER A 11 0.07 -23.76 2.90
N GLU A 12 1.31 -23.94 2.41
CA GLU A 12 2.50 -23.46 3.13
C GLU A 12 2.42 -21.95 3.37
N TRP A 13 2.18 -21.18 2.31
CA TRP A 13 1.69 -19.81 2.39
C TRP A 13 0.93 -19.42 1.12
N ALA A 14 0.08 -18.41 1.24
CA ALA A 14 -0.71 -17.94 0.13
C ALA A 14 -1.02 -16.45 0.28
N TYR A 15 -1.38 -15.83 -0.84
CA TYR A 15 -1.87 -14.48 -0.88
C TYR A 15 -3.17 -14.42 -1.66
N TRP A 16 -4.10 -13.56 -1.27
CA TRP A 16 -5.29 -13.26 -2.06
C TRP A 16 -5.26 -11.80 -2.48
N VAL A 17 -5.84 -11.51 -3.65
CA VAL A 17 -6.00 -10.13 -4.10
C VAL A 17 -7.26 -9.57 -3.49
N ASP A 18 -7.13 -8.53 -2.66
CA ASP A 18 -8.25 -7.88 -2.02
C ASP A 18 -9.00 -6.98 -2.99
N PRO A 19 -10.25 -7.26 -3.39
CA PRO A 19 -10.96 -6.45 -4.38
C PRO A 19 -11.18 -5.00 -3.95
N GLU A 20 -11.20 -4.70 -2.64
CA GLU A 20 -11.43 -3.34 -2.15
C GLU A 20 -10.18 -2.45 -2.21
N SER A 21 -9.03 -3.03 -1.86
CA SER A 21 -7.74 -2.32 -1.85
C SER A 21 -6.87 -2.61 -3.07
N PHE A 22 -7.20 -3.66 -3.82
CA PHE A 22 -6.40 -4.28 -4.88
C PHE A 22 -4.97 -4.64 -4.47
N SER A 23 -4.75 -4.82 -3.16
CA SER A 23 -3.46 -5.20 -2.60
C SER A 23 -3.38 -6.71 -2.39
N PHE A 24 -2.15 -7.23 -2.39
CA PHE A 24 -1.90 -8.61 -2.06
C PHE A 24 -1.92 -8.81 -0.55
N LYS A 25 -2.85 -9.62 -0.06
CA LYS A 25 -3.02 -9.90 1.37
C LYS A 25 -2.56 -11.31 1.68
N HIS A 26 -1.67 -11.44 2.65
CA HIS A 26 -1.24 -12.75 3.15
C HIS A 26 -2.42 -13.50 3.76
N VAL A 27 -2.60 -14.75 3.35
CA VAL A 27 -3.62 -15.66 3.89
C VAL A 27 -3.12 -16.17 5.24
N LYS A 28 -3.85 -15.87 6.32
CA LYS A 28 -3.50 -16.37 7.66
C LYS A 28 -4.03 -17.78 7.92
N LYS A 29 -5.31 -18.01 7.61
CA LYS A 29 -6.04 -19.29 7.81
C LYS A 29 -7.19 -19.46 6.83
N ARG A 30 -7.76 -18.35 6.38
CA ARG A 30 -8.93 -18.30 5.50
C ARG A 30 -8.81 -17.15 4.52
N ALA A 31 -9.50 -17.28 3.38
CA ALA A 31 -9.60 -16.25 2.36
C ALA A 31 -11.08 -16.05 1.96
N PRO A 32 -11.46 -14.86 1.46
CA PRO A 32 -12.85 -14.58 1.12
C PRO A 32 -13.24 -15.21 -0.22
N VAL A 33 -14.47 -15.74 -0.27
CA VAL A 33 -15.04 -16.36 -1.47
C VAL A 33 -15.07 -15.36 -2.63
N GLY A 34 -14.79 -15.85 -3.84
CA GLY A 34 -14.74 -15.07 -5.08
C GLY A 34 -13.42 -14.34 -5.33
N THR A 35 -12.43 -14.45 -4.44
CA THR A 35 -11.14 -13.79 -4.62
C THR A 35 -10.11 -14.68 -5.31
N VAL A 36 -9.27 -14.06 -6.15
CA VAL A 36 -8.12 -14.75 -6.75
C VAL A 36 -7.08 -14.96 -5.67
N ILE A 37 -6.64 -16.21 -5.55
CA ILE A 37 -5.63 -16.66 -4.59
C ILE A 37 -4.39 -17.16 -5.33
N VAL A 38 -3.23 -16.84 -4.80
CA VAL A 38 -1.92 -17.30 -5.26
C VAL A 38 -1.31 -18.12 -4.15
N LEU A 39 -1.28 -19.43 -4.37
CA LEU A 39 -0.69 -20.42 -3.50
C LEU A 39 0.80 -20.51 -3.82
N LYS A 40 1.61 -20.59 -2.77
CA LYS A 40 3.06 -20.64 -2.88
C LYS A 40 3.57 -21.87 -2.14
N SER A 41 4.56 -22.53 -2.74
CA SER A 41 5.26 -23.65 -2.12
C SER A 41 6.76 -23.57 -2.41
N ARG A 42 7.59 -24.08 -1.50
CA ARG A 42 9.00 -24.36 -1.79
C ARG A 42 9.12 -25.71 -2.47
N GLU A 43 9.89 -25.73 -3.55
CA GLU A 43 10.25 -26.94 -4.29
C GLU A 43 11.78 -27.03 -4.30
N THR A 44 12.31 -28.24 -4.12
CA THR A 44 13.74 -28.55 -4.25
C THR A 44 14.04 -29.00 -5.68
N LEU A 45 15.15 -28.53 -6.24
CA LEU A 45 15.66 -29.04 -7.52
C LEU A 45 16.30 -30.42 -7.33
N ASP A 46 16.49 -31.13 -8.44
CA ASP A 46 17.02 -32.50 -8.47
C ASP A 46 18.43 -32.64 -7.87
N ASP A 47 19.15 -31.53 -7.71
CA ASP A 47 20.46 -31.49 -7.06
C ASP A 47 20.40 -31.35 -5.52
N GLU A 48 19.19 -31.31 -4.95
CA GLU A 48 18.85 -31.19 -3.51
C GLU A 48 19.47 -29.98 -2.77
N GLU A 49 20.31 -29.17 -3.42
CA GLU A 49 20.98 -28.00 -2.83
C GLU A 49 20.24 -26.69 -3.11
N ARG A 50 19.43 -26.63 -4.17
CA ARG A 50 18.76 -25.40 -4.60
C ARG A 50 17.24 -25.50 -4.47
N THR A 51 16.64 -24.50 -3.83
CA THR A 51 15.18 -24.38 -3.70
C THR A 51 14.65 -23.23 -4.54
N TYR A 52 13.47 -23.39 -5.14
CA TYR A 52 12.73 -22.31 -5.79
C TYR A 52 11.31 -22.19 -5.23
N VAL A 53 10.71 -21.01 -5.39
CA VAL A 53 9.30 -20.78 -5.03
C VAL A 53 8.43 -21.02 -6.25
N LYS A 54 7.53 -21.98 -6.15
CA LYS A 54 6.51 -22.23 -7.17
C LYS A 54 5.23 -21.50 -6.80
N SER A 55 4.57 -20.95 -7.81
CA SER A 55 3.30 -20.23 -7.65
C SER A 55 2.21 -20.92 -8.45
N SER A 56 1.11 -21.28 -7.79
CA SER A 56 -0.11 -21.78 -8.43
C SER A 56 -1.27 -20.83 -8.15
N LEU A 57 -2.18 -20.70 -9.11
CA LEU A 57 -3.30 -19.75 -9.08
C LEU A 57 -4.61 -20.48 -8.83
N GLY A 58 -5.53 -19.83 -8.14
CA GLY A 58 -6.88 -20.31 -7.94
C GLY A 58 -7.87 -19.19 -7.68
N ILE A 59 -9.13 -19.57 -7.53
CA ILE A 59 -10.19 -18.74 -6.96
C ILE A 59 -10.76 -19.44 -5.75
N VAL A 60 -11.06 -18.67 -4.71
CA VAL A 60 -11.73 -19.19 -3.50
C VAL A 60 -13.20 -19.42 -3.84
N GLY A 61 -13.60 -20.68 -4.02
CA GLY A 61 -14.99 -21.08 -4.14
C GLY A 61 -15.64 -21.27 -2.77
N GLU A 62 -16.93 -21.63 -2.74
CA GLU A 62 -17.70 -21.80 -1.49
C GLU A 62 -17.20 -22.94 -0.60
N THR A 63 -16.61 -23.98 -1.19
CA THR A 63 -16.17 -25.20 -0.48
C THR A 63 -14.65 -25.40 -0.48
N GLY A 64 -13.89 -24.53 -1.14
CA GLY A 64 -12.44 -24.67 -1.26
C GLY A 64 -11.85 -23.87 -2.41
N ILE A 65 -10.60 -24.17 -2.76
CA ILE A 65 -9.91 -23.50 -3.87
C ILE A 65 -10.19 -24.24 -5.17
N VAL A 66 -10.59 -23.50 -6.20
CA VAL A 66 -10.67 -23.99 -7.58
C VAL A 66 -9.44 -23.50 -8.32
N ALA A 67 -8.65 -24.43 -8.88
CA ALA A 67 -7.44 -24.08 -9.62
C ALA A 67 -7.77 -23.24 -10.87
N LEU A 68 -6.93 -22.24 -11.15
CA LEU A 68 -7.08 -21.36 -12.31
C LEU A 68 -5.82 -21.38 -13.17
N LYS A 69 -6.02 -21.25 -14.48
CA LYS A 69 -4.92 -20.88 -15.39
C LYS A 69 -4.61 -19.39 -15.22
N LYS A 70 -3.39 -18.99 -15.58
CA LYS A 70 -2.97 -17.59 -15.53
C LYS A 70 -3.89 -16.65 -16.31
N LYS A 71 -4.42 -17.11 -17.45
CA LYS A 71 -5.40 -16.35 -18.25
C LYS A 71 -6.71 -16.10 -17.48
N ASP A 72 -7.29 -17.13 -16.89
CA ASP A 72 -8.58 -17.01 -16.18
C ASP A 72 -8.46 -16.15 -14.91
N ALA A 73 -7.32 -16.25 -14.22
CA ALA A 73 -6.97 -15.36 -13.12
C ALA A 73 -6.84 -13.91 -13.60
N SER A 74 -6.13 -13.67 -14.71
CA SER A 74 -6.02 -12.35 -15.35
C SER A 74 -7.38 -11.76 -15.73
N ASP A 75 -8.27 -12.55 -16.32
CA ASP A 75 -9.61 -12.10 -16.72
C ASP A 75 -10.48 -11.76 -15.50
N THR A 76 -10.36 -12.54 -14.43
CA THR A 76 -11.04 -12.27 -13.15
C THR A 76 -10.52 -10.99 -12.50
N LEU A 77 -9.20 -10.82 -12.43
CA LEU A 77 -8.56 -9.63 -11.90
C LEU A 77 -8.85 -8.38 -12.74
N ALA A 78 -9.00 -8.51 -14.06
CA ALA A 78 -9.37 -7.41 -14.94
C ALA A 78 -10.77 -6.86 -14.61
N LYS A 79 -11.74 -7.75 -14.38
CA LYS A 79 -13.10 -7.36 -13.93
C LYS A 79 -13.05 -6.66 -12.58
N GLN A 80 -12.32 -7.23 -11.61
CA GLN A 80 -12.15 -6.63 -10.29
C GLN A 80 -11.43 -5.27 -10.33
N ALA A 81 -10.42 -5.13 -11.19
CA ALA A 81 -9.72 -3.88 -11.42
C ALA A 81 -10.66 -2.81 -12.01
N LEU A 82 -11.49 -3.20 -12.98
CA LEU A 82 -12.48 -2.30 -13.58
C LEU A 82 -13.51 -1.83 -12.54
N ASP A 83 -14.02 -2.74 -11.71
CA ASP A 83 -14.95 -2.40 -10.62
C ASP A 83 -14.30 -1.44 -9.61
N TYR A 84 -13.05 -1.71 -9.23
CA TYR A 84 -12.25 -0.81 -8.40
C TYR A 84 -12.12 0.58 -9.05
N MET A 85 -11.75 0.66 -10.32
CA MET A 85 -11.58 1.92 -11.06
C MET A 85 -12.90 2.70 -11.14
N ARG A 86 -14.01 2.01 -11.40
CA ARG A 86 -15.34 2.61 -11.46
C ARG A 86 -15.79 3.16 -10.10
N TRP A 87 -15.50 2.44 -9.02
CA TRP A 87 -15.85 2.85 -7.67
C TRP A 87 -14.96 3.97 -7.14
N LYS A 88 -13.64 3.78 -7.19
CA LYS A 88 -12.64 4.69 -6.59
C LYS A 88 -12.24 5.86 -7.49
N LYS A 89 -12.64 5.83 -8.77
CA LYS A 89 -12.29 6.81 -9.82
C LYS A 89 -10.78 7.05 -9.93
N ARG A 90 -9.99 5.98 -9.74
CA ARG A 90 -8.52 5.99 -9.81
C ARG A 90 -7.98 4.64 -10.25
N TRP A 91 -6.72 4.61 -10.68
CA TRP A 91 -5.99 3.37 -10.94
C TRP A 91 -5.83 2.54 -9.65
N PRO A 92 -5.95 1.19 -9.71
CA PRO A 92 -5.57 0.33 -8.61
C PRO A 92 -4.07 0.43 -8.28
N PRO A 93 -3.65 0.18 -7.03
CA PRO A 93 -2.24 0.03 -6.72
C PRO A 93 -1.56 -1.02 -7.59
N PHE A 94 -0.25 -0.86 -7.79
CA PHE A 94 0.59 -1.80 -8.54
C PHE A 94 0.14 -2.03 -9.98
N THR A 95 -0.61 -1.08 -10.56
CA THR A 95 -1.04 -1.15 -11.96
C THR A 95 -0.43 -0.06 -12.84
N SER A 96 -0.14 -0.42 -14.09
CA SER A 96 0.39 0.50 -15.08
C SER A 96 -0.13 0.15 -16.47
N MET A 97 -0.19 1.14 -17.36
CA MET A 97 -0.58 0.89 -18.76
C MET A 97 0.53 0.08 -19.43
N LYS A 98 0.18 -1.06 -20.04
CA LYS A 98 1.14 -1.87 -20.80
C LYS A 98 1.16 -1.47 -22.27
N ARG A 99 0.00 -1.53 -22.94
CA ARG A 99 -0.16 -1.12 -24.35
C ARG A 99 -1.63 -1.01 -24.73
N VAL A 100 -1.89 -0.28 -25.82
CA VAL A 100 -3.17 -0.30 -26.55
C VAL A 100 -3.01 -1.27 -27.73
N LEU A 101 -3.97 -2.16 -27.93
CA LEU A 101 -4.00 -3.10 -29.04
C LEU A 101 -4.62 -2.46 -30.27
N ASN A 102 -4.38 -3.05 -31.45
CA ASN A 102 -4.99 -2.57 -32.70
C ASN A 102 -6.52 -2.64 -32.69
N SER A 103 -7.11 -3.50 -31.85
CA SER A 103 -8.57 -3.57 -31.63
C SER A 103 -9.13 -2.37 -30.87
N GLY A 104 -8.29 -1.55 -30.25
CA GLY A 104 -8.68 -0.52 -29.28
C GLY A 104 -8.74 -1.03 -27.83
N ASP A 105 -8.64 -2.35 -27.62
CA ASP A 105 -8.56 -2.91 -26.27
C ASP A 105 -7.23 -2.54 -25.60
N VAL A 106 -7.21 -2.46 -24.28
CA VAL A 106 -6.02 -2.08 -23.51
C VAL A 106 -5.54 -3.24 -22.65
N GLU A 107 -4.24 -3.46 -22.64
CA GLU A 107 -3.59 -4.31 -21.65
C GLU A 107 -3.03 -3.44 -20.52
N VAL A 108 -3.33 -3.82 -19.28
CA VAL A 108 -2.80 -3.21 -18.05
C VAL A 108 -1.88 -4.22 -17.36
N TYR A 109 -0.70 -3.80 -16.92
CA TYR A 109 0.11 -4.59 -16.02
C TYR A 109 -0.43 -4.47 -14.59
N TYR A 110 -0.43 -5.59 -13.87
CA TYR A 110 -0.63 -5.65 -12.43
C TYR A 110 0.50 -6.45 -11.79
N GLU A 111 1.31 -5.80 -10.95
CA GLU A 111 2.56 -6.34 -10.41
C GLU A 111 2.57 -6.20 -8.88
N PRO A 112 1.73 -6.96 -8.15
CA PRO A 112 1.60 -6.84 -6.70
C PRO A 112 2.89 -7.18 -5.92
N THR A 113 3.79 -7.94 -6.54
CA THR A 113 5.16 -8.21 -6.06
C THR A 113 6.12 -8.22 -7.24
N GLU A 114 7.43 -8.27 -6.97
CA GLU A 114 8.45 -8.45 -8.00
C GLU A 114 8.39 -9.83 -8.69
N TYR A 115 7.74 -10.82 -8.08
CA TYR A 115 7.67 -12.21 -8.58
C TYR A 115 6.30 -12.54 -9.20
N ASP A 116 5.27 -11.76 -8.90
CA ASP A 116 3.90 -11.99 -9.34
C ASP A 116 3.44 -10.87 -10.24
N SER A 117 3.20 -11.20 -11.52
CA SER A 117 2.71 -10.26 -12.51
C SER A 117 1.58 -10.84 -13.35
N PHE A 118 0.60 -10.00 -13.66
CA PHE A 118 -0.57 -10.29 -14.46
C PHE A 118 -0.74 -9.25 -15.56
N VAL A 119 -1.27 -9.69 -16.69
CA VAL A 119 -1.73 -8.79 -17.76
C VAL A 119 -3.25 -8.81 -17.69
N LEU A 120 -3.85 -7.66 -17.41
CA LEU A 120 -5.28 -7.47 -17.25
C LEU A 120 -5.85 -6.91 -18.57
N PRO A 121 -6.59 -7.71 -19.35
CA PRO A 121 -7.21 -7.21 -20.57
C PRO A 121 -8.47 -6.39 -20.24
N LEU A 122 -8.51 -5.15 -20.72
CA LEU A 122 -9.69 -4.29 -20.68
C LEU A 122 -10.22 -4.15 -22.10
N THR A 123 -11.28 -4.90 -22.39
CA THR A 123 -11.93 -4.86 -23.71
C THR A 123 -12.99 -3.76 -23.77
N LYS A 124 -13.24 -3.24 -24.98
CA LYS A 124 -14.31 -2.25 -25.19
C LYS A 124 -15.68 -2.74 -24.68
N GLU A 125 -15.98 -4.03 -24.88
CA GLU A 125 -17.20 -4.66 -24.38
C GLU A 125 -17.28 -4.65 -22.85
N MET A 126 -16.18 -5.03 -22.16
CA MET A 126 -16.11 -5.06 -20.71
C MET A 126 -16.26 -3.65 -20.10
N VAL A 127 -15.58 -2.68 -20.69
CA VAL A 127 -15.58 -1.28 -20.21
C VAL A 127 -16.89 -0.57 -20.55
N GLY A 128 -17.54 -0.91 -21.68
CA GLY A 128 -18.76 -0.28 -22.20
C GLY A 128 -18.50 0.99 -23.02
N GLU A 129 -17.24 1.37 -23.18
CA GLU A 129 -16.74 2.52 -23.94
C GLU A 129 -15.28 2.25 -24.35
N ASP A 130 -14.63 3.22 -25.02
CA ASP A 130 -13.21 3.07 -25.36
C ASP A 130 -12.35 2.96 -24.08
N PRO A 131 -11.57 1.86 -23.90
CA PRO A 131 -10.80 1.65 -22.69
C PRO A 131 -9.70 2.70 -22.47
N SER A 132 -9.09 3.22 -23.53
CA SER A 132 -8.05 4.25 -23.41
C SER A 132 -8.64 5.56 -22.91
N ASP A 133 -9.78 5.97 -23.47
CA ASP A 133 -10.52 7.14 -23.03
C ASP A 133 -10.97 7.00 -21.56
N PHE A 134 -11.51 5.83 -21.18
CA PHE A 134 -11.88 5.55 -19.79
C PHE A 134 -10.71 5.71 -18.82
N LEU A 135 -9.57 5.07 -19.13
CA LEU A 135 -8.38 5.09 -18.28
C LEU A 135 -7.74 6.49 -18.19
N SER A 136 -7.84 7.30 -19.25
CA SER A 136 -7.30 8.67 -19.29
C SER A 136 -7.93 9.59 -18.24
N ARG A 137 -9.18 9.31 -17.84
CA ARG A 137 -9.95 10.11 -16.86
C ARG A 137 -9.68 9.72 -15.41
N LEU A 138 -8.98 8.61 -15.17
CA LEU A 138 -8.71 8.12 -13.83
C LEU A 138 -7.50 8.83 -13.21
N LYS A 139 -7.61 9.21 -11.93
CA LYS A 139 -6.44 9.64 -11.16
C LYS A 139 -5.48 8.47 -10.98
N LYS A 140 -4.17 8.72 -11.00
CA LYS A 140 -3.17 7.67 -10.69
C LYS A 140 -3.35 7.18 -9.25
N HIS A 141 -2.91 5.95 -8.99
CA HIS A 141 -2.82 5.48 -7.61
C HIS A 141 -1.72 6.28 -6.90
N GLU A 142 -2.10 6.96 -5.82
CA GLU A 142 -1.15 7.52 -4.87
C GLU A 142 -1.04 6.52 -3.73
N THR A 143 0.13 5.91 -3.57
CA THR A 143 0.44 5.18 -2.34
C THR A 143 0.24 6.13 -1.17
N PRO A 144 -0.45 5.72 -0.08
CA PRO A 144 -0.51 6.52 1.13
C PRO A 144 0.91 6.90 1.50
N LYS A 145 1.24 8.18 1.39
CA LYS A 145 2.56 8.67 1.81
C LYS A 145 2.68 8.26 3.27
N GLU A 146 3.73 7.52 3.62
CA GLU A 146 3.97 7.20 5.03
C GLU A 146 3.84 8.49 5.84
N PRO A 147 3.09 8.46 6.95
CA PRO A 147 2.85 9.67 7.71
C PRO A 147 4.21 10.28 8.05
N LEU A 148 4.39 11.53 7.66
CA LEU A 148 5.66 12.21 7.83
C LEU A 148 5.87 12.50 9.32
N TRP A 149 7.13 12.57 9.73
CA TRP A 149 7.46 13.19 10.99
C TRP A 149 6.93 14.63 10.99
N LYS A 150 6.38 15.06 12.13
CA LYS A 150 5.73 16.36 12.27
C LYS A 150 6.61 17.32 13.07
N VAL A 151 6.58 18.61 12.74
CA VAL A 151 7.15 19.67 13.56
C VAL A 151 6.10 20.74 13.84
N GLU A 152 6.05 21.20 15.09
CA GLU A 152 5.23 22.34 15.46
C GLU A 152 5.75 23.02 16.72
N THR A 153 5.24 24.23 16.96
CA THR A 153 5.37 24.92 18.23
C THR A 153 4.31 24.41 19.20
N ALA A 154 4.74 23.91 20.36
CA ALA A 154 3.85 23.27 21.33
C ALA A 154 2.74 24.22 21.81
N LYS A 155 1.48 23.85 21.57
CA LYS A 155 0.29 24.63 21.96
C LYS A 155 0.00 24.62 23.46
N SER A 156 0.60 23.69 24.21
CA SER A 156 0.50 23.59 25.67
C SER A 156 1.72 22.86 26.25
N GLY A 157 1.97 23.03 27.54
CA GLY A 157 3.04 22.34 28.28
C GLY A 157 2.71 20.91 28.74
N ARG A 158 1.64 20.27 28.21
CA ARG A 158 1.17 18.96 28.69
C ARG A 158 1.91 17.76 28.08
N SER A 159 2.65 17.95 26.98
CA SER A 159 3.38 16.86 26.34
C SER A 159 4.69 16.53 27.06
N LYS A 160 4.99 15.25 27.24
CA LYS A 160 6.30 14.75 27.68
C LYS A 160 7.09 14.20 26.50
N CYS A 161 8.38 14.49 26.47
CA CYS A 161 9.31 13.96 25.49
C CYS A 161 9.42 12.44 25.64
N ARG A 162 9.24 11.68 24.56
CA ARG A 162 9.31 10.21 24.62
C ARG A 162 10.73 9.68 24.73
N THR A 163 11.75 10.49 24.41
CA THR A 163 13.17 10.14 24.60
C THR A 163 13.60 10.37 26.05
N CYS A 164 13.68 11.63 26.52
CA CYS A 164 14.23 11.95 27.84
C CYS A 164 13.19 11.93 28.98
N LYS A 165 11.90 11.76 28.67
CA LYS A 165 10.77 11.76 29.63
C LYS A 165 10.43 13.10 30.28
N ASP A 166 11.19 14.17 30.03
CA ASP A 166 10.91 15.51 30.53
C ASP A 166 9.72 16.19 29.82
N VAL A 167 9.17 17.22 30.48
CA VAL A 167 8.10 18.05 29.94
C VAL A 167 8.61 18.90 28.75
N ILE A 168 7.79 19.00 27.71
CA ILE A 168 7.97 19.94 26.61
C ILE A 168 7.08 21.16 26.91
N LEU A 169 7.71 22.29 27.21
CA LEU A 169 7.02 23.53 27.58
C LEU A 169 6.21 24.10 26.41
N GLU A 170 5.16 24.86 26.74
CA GLU A 170 4.39 25.63 25.77
C GLU A 170 5.32 26.57 24.98
N ARG A 171 4.99 26.82 23.72
CA ARG A 171 5.74 27.71 22.79
C ARG A 171 7.16 27.24 22.48
N ARG A 172 7.53 26.01 22.83
CA ARG A 172 8.77 25.36 22.39
C ARG A 172 8.52 24.46 21.18
N LEU A 173 9.49 24.39 20.29
CA LEU A 173 9.48 23.44 19.17
C LEU A 173 9.47 22.01 19.70
N ARG A 174 8.64 21.18 19.06
CA ARG A 174 8.58 19.74 19.29
C ARG A 174 8.46 18.99 17.98
N ILE A 175 8.97 17.77 17.97
CA ILE A 175 8.93 16.89 16.82
C ILE A 175 8.07 15.67 17.16
N GLY A 176 7.12 15.36 16.29
CA GLY A 176 6.21 14.24 16.40
C GLY A 176 6.67 13.06 15.54
N GLU A 177 6.99 11.95 16.17
CA GLU A 177 7.15 10.65 15.51
C GLU A 177 5.76 10.03 15.26
N PRO A 178 5.41 9.72 14.01
CA PRO A 178 4.08 9.21 13.67
C PRO A 178 3.89 7.79 14.22
N TYR A 179 2.69 7.50 14.71
CA TYR A 179 2.26 6.15 15.08
C TYR A 179 0.74 6.03 14.95
N PHE A 180 0.25 4.81 14.78
CA PHE A 180 -1.19 4.55 14.79
C PHE A 180 -1.64 4.04 16.16
N TYR A 181 -2.72 4.62 16.67
CA TYR A 181 -3.44 4.15 17.86
C TYR A 181 -4.91 4.00 17.49
N GLU A 182 -5.45 2.78 17.61
CA GLU A 182 -6.82 2.46 17.18
C GLU A 182 -7.12 2.95 15.75
N GLU A 183 -6.20 2.64 14.82
CA GLU A 183 -6.26 3.03 13.40
C GLU A 183 -6.23 4.56 13.12
N LYS A 184 -6.07 5.39 14.16
CA LYS A 184 -5.92 6.84 14.03
C LYS A 184 -4.45 7.23 14.10
N LEU A 185 -4.03 8.09 13.15
CA LEU A 185 -2.70 8.68 13.18
C LEU A 185 -2.55 9.60 14.39
N SER A 186 -1.50 9.36 15.17
CA SER A 186 -1.11 10.12 16.34
C SER A 186 0.40 10.35 16.34
N TYR A 187 0.90 11.20 17.24
CA TYR A 187 2.31 11.58 17.30
C TYR A 187 2.91 11.41 18.69
N ARG A 188 4.06 10.75 18.76
CA ARG A 188 4.92 10.69 19.94
C ARG A 188 5.80 11.94 19.92
N TRP A 189 5.66 12.81 20.90
CA TRP A 189 6.38 14.07 20.94
C TRP A 189 7.78 13.93 21.53
N HIS A 190 8.75 14.61 20.93
CA HIS A 190 10.14 14.68 21.36
C HIS A 190 10.64 16.12 21.31
N HIS A 191 11.66 16.45 22.13
CA HIS A 191 12.45 17.66 21.88
C HIS A 191 13.27 17.49 20.59
N PRO A 192 13.54 18.57 19.82
CA PRO A 192 14.36 18.47 18.60
C PRO A 192 15.71 17.78 18.83
N ARG A 193 16.47 18.18 19.86
CA ARG A 193 17.78 17.58 20.20
C ARG A 193 17.70 16.10 20.53
N CYS A 194 16.56 15.64 21.08
CA CYS A 194 16.36 14.24 21.45
C CYS A 194 16.21 13.31 20.24
N VAL A 195 16.02 13.85 19.04
CA VAL A 195 15.84 13.10 17.79
C VAL A 195 16.81 13.53 16.69
N ALA A 196 17.82 14.35 17.01
CA ALA A 196 18.81 14.84 16.04
C ALA A 196 19.58 13.74 15.31
N LYS A 197 19.69 12.54 15.89
CA LYS A 197 20.30 11.36 15.23
C LYS A 197 19.30 10.50 14.43
N ARG A 198 18.01 10.83 14.48
CA ARG A 198 16.91 10.06 13.86
C ARG A 198 16.31 10.77 12.64
N ILE A 199 16.58 12.06 12.48
CA ILE A 199 16.11 12.88 11.37
C ILE A 199 17.34 13.38 10.63
N ASP A 200 17.42 13.08 9.33
CA ASP A 200 18.47 13.60 8.47
C ASP A 200 18.27 15.10 8.21
N ALA A 201 19.36 15.85 8.11
CA ALA A 201 19.32 17.29 7.84
C ALA A 201 18.59 17.61 6.52
N SER A 202 18.67 16.72 5.52
CA SER A 202 17.98 16.82 4.23
C SER A 202 16.47 16.56 4.31
N GLU A 203 15.97 16.06 5.44
CA GLU A 203 14.55 15.77 5.66
C GLU A 203 13.83 16.81 6.50
N ILE A 204 14.55 17.77 7.10
CA ILE A 204 13.98 18.79 7.99
C ILE A 204 12.86 19.59 7.29
N GLU A 205 13.06 19.95 6.02
CA GLU A 205 12.09 20.73 5.25
C GLU A 205 10.90 19.88 4.77
N LYS A 206 11.02 18.55 4.84
CA LYS A 206 9.94 17.59 4.49
C LYS A 206 9.02 17.29 5.67
N LEU A 207 9.34 17.78 6.88
CA LEU A 207 8.51 17.54 8.07
C LEU A 207 7.13 18.18 7.92
N ASP A 208 6.07 17.43 8.23
CA ASP A 208 4.71 17.99 8.28
C ASP A 208 4.67 19.15 9.30
N GLY A 209 4.19 20.32 8.90
CA GLY A 209 4.17 21.50 9.76
C GLY A 209 5.33 22.49 9.55
N TYR A 210 6.39 22.11 8.83
CA TYR A 210 7.57 22.96 8.63
C TYR A 210 7.23 24.31 7.97
N ASP A 211 6.39 24.29 6.93
CA ASP A 211 5.99 25.50 6.20
C ASP A 211 5.17 26.48 7.05
N PHE A 212 4.57 26.02 8.15
CA PHE A 212 3.83 26.89 9.08
C PHE A 212 4.72 27.48 10.19
N LEU A 213 5.99 27.07 10.28
CA LEU A 213 6.94 27.66 11.22
C LEU A 213 7.39 29.05 10.73
N LYS A 214 7.61 29.96 11.69
CA LYS A 214 8.25 31.25 11.43
C LYS A 214 9.70 31.06 11.00
N SER A 215 10.25 32.04 10.27
CA SER A 215 11.63 31.99 9.77
C SER A 215 12.66 31.75 10.90
N GLU A 216 12.48 32.40 12.06
CA GLU A 216 13.37 32.23 13.21
C GLU A 216 13.32 30.80 13.78
N ASP A 217 12.12 30.21 13.82
CA ASP A 217 11.91 28.85 14.29
C ASP A 217 12.48 27.81 13.32
N ARG A 218 12.41 28.05 12.01
CA ARG A 218 13.06 27.21 10.99
C ARG A 218 14.58 27.21 11.17
N GLN A 219 15.19 28.39 11.34
CA GLN A 219 16.64 28.50 11.60
C GLN A 219 17.05 27.85 12.91
N ARG A 220 16.22 27.99 13.96
CA ARG A 220 16.45 27.35 15.25
C ARG A 220 16.35 25.83 15.12
N LEU A 221 15.34 25.32 14.42
CA LEU A 221 15.15 23.88 14.19
C LEU A 221 16.36 23.28 13.48
N LYS A 222 16.83 23.90 12.38
CA LYS A 222 18.03 23.49 11.66
C LYS A 222 19.25 23.40 12.59
N ARG A 223 19.47 24.41 13.45
CA ARG A 223 20.57 24.40 14.44
C ARG A 223 20.42 23.31 15.51
N LEU A 224 19.21 22.97 15.92
CA LEU A 224 18.97 21.94 16.95
C LEU A 224 19.09 20.51 16.42
N LEU A 225 18.99 20.34 15.09
CA LEU A 225 19.07 19.06 14.40
C LEU A 225 20.37 18.87 13.62
N ALA A 226 21.13 19.94 13.36
CA ALA A 226 22.50 19.85 12.89
C ALA A 226 23.36 19.23 13.99
N ASN A 227 23.81 18.00 13.78
CA ASN A 227 24.92 17.40 14.53
C ASN A 227 26.24 17.80 13.89
#